data_AF-A0A915JXQ5-F1
#
_entry.id   AF-A0A915JXQ5-F1
#
_cell.length_a   1.000
_cell.length_b   1.000
_cell.length_c   1.000
_cell.angle_alpha   90.00
_cell.angle_beta   90.00
_cell.angle_gamma   90.00
#
_symmetry.space_group_name_H-M   'P 1'
#
loop_
_entity.id
_entity.type
_entity.pdbx_description
1 polymer ?
#
loop_
_entity_poly.entity_id
_entity_poly.type
_entity_poly.pdbx_seq_one_letter_code
_entity_poly.pdbx_strand_id
1 'polypeptide(L)'
;LRSRFGQSSSKNGLHGSKDLIAAIREIHFFFQEGNKIPQVDDLIGGYLTENVAQLLTMGLRRLLESKAENPVVWLAQWLKDNNPNDKIFE
;
A
#
# COMPACT_ATOMS: atom_id res chain seq x y z
N LEU A 1 4.65 9.12 33.07
CA LEU A 1 3.29 8.98 32.48
C LEU A 1 2.60 7.70 32.96
N ARG A 2 3.10 6.50 32.65
CA ARG A 2 2.47 5.23 33.07
C ARG A 2 2.28 5.10 34.60
N SER A 3 3.25 5.51 35.41
CA SER A 3 3.09 5.49 36.88
C SER A 3 2.01 6.44 37.41
N ARG A 4 1.65 7.48 36.65
CA ARG A 4 0.61 8.47 37.05
C ARG A 4 -0.77 8.11 36.50
N PHE A 5 -0.82 7.49 35.32
CA PHE A 5 -2.06 7.28 34.55
C PHE A 5 -2.40 5.81 34.29
N GLY A 6 -1.50 4.87 34.59
CA GLY A 6 -1.72 3.43 34.44
C GLY A 6 -2.50 2.85 35.63
N GLN A 7 -3.40 1.92 35.34
CA GLN A 7 -4.24 1.24 36.34
C GLN A 7 -3.84 -0.23 36.53
N SER A 8 -3.34 -0.87 35.47
CA SER A 8 -2.86 -2.26 35.48
C SER A 8 -1.86 -2.50 34.34
N SER A 9 -1.31 -3.70 34.23
CA SER A 9 -0.36 -4.07 33.17
C SER A 9 -0.95 -3.88 31.77
N SER A 10 -2.21 -4.28 31.55
CA SER A 10 -2.93 -4.09 30.28
C SER A 10 -3.52 -2.70 30.11
N LYS A 11 -3.81 -1.99 31.21
CA LYS A 11 -4.32 -0.60 31.22
C LYS A 11 -3.22 0.38 31.61
N ASN A 12 -2.16 0.44 30.81
CA ASN A 12 -0.96 1.23 31.10
C ASN A 12 -1.07 2.73 30.73
N GLY A 13 -2.21 3.14 30.16
CA GLY A 13 -2.55 4.53 29.83
C GLY A 13 -1.94 5.08 28.54
N LEU A 14 -1.04 4.34 27.87
CA LEU A 14 -0.40 4.79 26.62
C LEU A 14 0.28 3.66 25.85
N HIS A 15 0.04 3.66 24.54
CA HIS A 15 0.70 2.81 23.54
C HIS A 15 1.75 3.60 22.77
N GLY A 16 2.84 2.94 22.41
CA GLY A 16 3.87 3.46 21.52
C GLY A 16 4.49 2.30 20.76
N SER A 17 4.83 2.53 19.51
CA SER A 17 5.40 1.50 18.64
C SER A 17 6.75 1.01 19.18
N LYS A 18 7.04 -0.27 18.98
CA LYS A 18 8.23 -0.94 19.52
C LYS A 18 9.53 -0.50 18.83
N ASP A 19 9.45 -0.27 17.53
CA ASP A 19 10.57 0.01 16.65
C ASP A 19 10.09 0.85 15.44
N LEU A 20 11.03 1.25 14.57
CA LEU A 20 10.75 2.07 13.41
C LEU A 20 9.78 1.41 12.43
N ILE A 21 9.91 0.10 12.19
CA ILE A 21 9.05 -0.62 11.24
C ILE A 21 7.62 -0.71 11.79
N ALA A 22 7.47 -1.00 13.08
CA ALA A 22 6.18 -0.96 13.76
C ALA A 22 5.57 0.44 13.71
N ALA A 23 6.37 1.49 13.94
CA ALA A 23 5.90 2.87 13.88
C ALA A 23 5.41 3.25 12.49
N ILE A 24 6.17 2.94 11.43
CA ILE A 24 5.79 3.17 10.04
C ILE A 24 4.46 2.49 9.72
N ARG A 25 4.32 1.21 10.08
CA ARG A 25 3.09 0.44 9.83
C ARG A 25 1.89 1.00 10.61
N GLU A 26 2.07 1.31 11.90
CA GLU A 26 1.01 1.83 12.76
C GLU A 26 0.56 3.22 12.30
N ILE A 27 1.49 4.10 11.92
CA ILE A 27 1.17 5.43 11.38
C ILE A 27 0.39 5.29 10.07
N HIS A 28 0.82 4.42 9.15
CA HIS A 28 0.11 4.18 7.89
C HIS A 28 -1.32 3.67 8.12
N PHE A 29 -1.50 2.78 9.11
CA PHE A 29 -2.80 2.21 9.43
C PHE A 29 -3.80 3.25 9.95
N PHE A 30 -3.38 4.10 10.89
CA PHE A 30 -4.27 5.09 11.51
C PHE A 30 -4.42 6.38 10.69
N PHE A 31 -3.40 6.78 9.93
CA PHE A 31 -3.35 8.05 9.21
C PHE A 31 -3.11 7.78 7.73
N GLN A 32 -4.13 7.24 7.07
CA GLN A 32 -4.08 6.83 5.67
C GLN A 32 -3.83 8.02 4.71
N GLU A 33 -4.27 9.22 5.08
CA GLU A 33 -4.04 10.45 4.33
C GLU A 33 -3.04 11.38 5.04
N GLY A 34 -2.01 11.85 4.32
CA GLY A 34 -1.25 13.04 4.71
C GLY A 34 0.18 12.84 5.26
N ASN A 35 0.64 11.61 5.52
CA ASN A 35 1.99 11.39 6.02
C ASN A 35 2.94 10.83 4.94
N LYS A 36 3.94 11.64 4.54
CA LYS A 36 5.14 11.13 3.85
C LYS A 36 5.94 10.31 4.87
N ILE A 37 5.61 9.03 4.97
CA ILE A 37 6.39 8.07 5.74
C ILE A 37 7.81 8.02 5.12
N PRO A 38 8.89 7.98 5.93
CA PRO A 38 10.23 7.76 5.41
C PRO A 38 10.24 6.52 4.53
N GLN A 39 10.54 6.70 3.24
CA GLN A 39 10.64 5.60 2.31
C GLN A 39 11.82 4.73 2.74
N VAL A 40 11.52 3.49 3.12
CA VAL A 40 12.54 2.47 3.34
C VAL A 40 12.86 1.94 1.95
N ASP A 41 13.96 2.43 1.35
CA ASP A 41 14.32 2.18 -0.05
C ASP A 41 14.34 0.68 -0.40
N ASP A 42 14.71 -0.19 0.55
CA ASP A 42 14.76 -1.64 0.36
C ASP A 42 13.38 -2.30 0.14
N LEU A 43 12.28 -1.68 0.60
CA LEU A 43 10.93 -2.21 0.41
C LEU A 43 10.35 -1.87 -0.97
N ILE A 44 10.86 -0.83 -1.63
CA ILE A 44 10.32 -0.36 -2.92
C ILE A 44 10.78 -1.26 -4.07
N GLY A 45 11.99 -1.80 -4.00
CA GLY A 45 12.56 -2.63 -5.07
C GLY A 45 11.75 -3.89 -5.37
N GLY A 46 11.20 -4.54 -4.34
CA GLY A 46 10.36 -5.74 -4.48
C GLY A 46 8.93 -5.43 -4.90
N TYR A 47 8.38 -4.30 -4.45
CA TYR A 47 6.94 -4.01 -4.59
C TYR A 47 6.46 -4.06 -6.04
N LEU A 48 7.17 -3.41 -6.97
CA LEU A 48 6.79 -3.40 -8.38
C LEU A 48 6.83 -4.80 -9.00
N THR A 49 7.85 -5.57 -8.67
CA THR A 49 8.04 -6.94 -9.18
C THR A 49 6.94 -7.87 -8.65
N GLU A 50 6.64 -7.79 -7.36
CA GLU A 50 5.72 -8.69 -6.68
C GLU A 50 4.24 -8.36 -6.93
N ASN A 51 3.89 -7.07 -7.02
CA ASN A 51 2.49 -6.64 -7.01
C ASN A 51 2.01 -6.07 -8.34
N VAL A 52 2.92 -5.52 -9.18
CA VAL A 52 2.53 -4.75 -10.37
C VAL A 52 2.94 -5.43 -11.67
N ALA A 53 4.11 -6.08 -11.70
CA ALA A 53 4.75 -6.54 -12.93
C ALA A 53 3.88 -7.51 -13.75
N GLN A 54 3.19 -8.46 -13.09
CA GLN A 54 2.34 -9.43 -13.79
C GLN A 54 1.16 -8.76 -14.49
N LEU A 55 0.40 -7.93 -13.76
CA LEU A 55 -0.77 -7.24 -14.29
C LEU A 55 -0.37 -6.25 -15.40
N LEU A 56 0.72 -5.50 -15.18
CA LEU A 56 1.25 -4.58 -16.18
C LEU A 56 1.69 -5.30 -17.46
N THR A 57 2.37 -6.43 -17.34
CA THR A 57 2.79 -7.24 -18.51
C THR A 57 1.58 -7.72 -19.32
N MET A 58 0.51 -8.15 -18.65
CA MET A 58 -0.73 -8.54 -19.31
C MET A 58 -1.39 -7.36 -20.03
N GLY A 59 -1.47 -6.20 -19.37
CA GLY A 59 -2.04 -4.98 -19.94
C GLY A 59 -1.25 -4.51 -21.16
N LEU A 60 0.09 -4.52 -21.09
CA LEU A 60 0.95 -4.17 -22.22
C LEU A 60 0.77 -5.10 -23.42
N ARG A 61 0.61 -6.41 -23.19
CA ARG A 61 0.31 -7.36 -24.27
C ARG A 61 -1.02 -7.02 -24.96
N ARG A 62 -2.08 -6.79 -24.19
CA ARG A 62 -3.42 -6.44 -24.73
C ARG A 62 -3.41 -5.08 -25.43
N LEU A 63 -2.60 -4.14 -24.95
CA LEU A 63 -2.42 -2.84 -25.59
C LEU A 63 -1.84 -2.99 -26.99
N LEU A 64 -0.80 -3.83 -27.16
CA LEU A 64 -0.21 -4.11 -28.47
C LEU A 64 -1.21 -4.76 -29.45
N GLU A 65 -2.05 -5.66 -28.96
CA GLU A 65 -3.11 -6.30 -29.76
C GLU A 65 -4.19 -5.30 -30.20
N SER A 66 -4.64 -4.44 -29.28
CA SER A 66 -5.69 -3.46 -29.54
C SER A 66 -5.26 -2.29 -30.43
N LYS A 67 -3.95 -2.00 -30.49
CA LYS A 67 -3.37 -0.83 -31.19
C LYS A 67 -4.12 0.46 -30.87
N ALA A 68 -4.46 0.67 -29.59
CA ALA A 68 -5.24 1.80 -29.15
C ALA A 68 -4.63 3.15 -29.60
N GLU A 69 -5.49 4.05 -30.09
CA GLU A 69 -5.10 5.40 -30.53
C GLU A 69 -4.47 6.23 -29.40
N ASN A 70 -4.93 6.01 -28.16
CA ASN A 70 -4.40 6.63 -26.94
C ASN A 70 -3.88 5.55 -25.97
N PRO A 71 -2.64 5.03 -26.16
CA PRO A 71 -2.15 3.86 -25.44
C PRO A 71 -2.10 4.01 -23.93
N VAL A 72 -1.74 5.20 -23.44
CA VAL A 72 -1.63 5.49 -21.99
C VAL A 72 -3.00 5.49 -21.33
N VAL A 73 -3.98 6.17 -21.92
CA VAL A 73 -5.35 6.23 -21.40
C VAL A 73 -5.99 4.85 -21.42
N TRP A 74 -5.81 4.12 -22.52
CA TRP A 74 -6.31 2.75 -22.66
C TRP A 74 -5.73 1.84 -21.58
N LEU A 75 -4.40 1.87 -21.38
CA LEU A 75 -3.74 1.03 -20.38
C LEU A 75 -4.15 1.41 -18.96
N ALA A 76 -4.28 2.70 -18.67
CA ALA A 76 -4.73 3.17 -17.36
C ALA A 76 -6.15 2.67 -17.03
N GLN A 77 -7.07 2.74 -17.99
CA GLN A 77 -8.42 2.21 -17.82
C GLN A 77 -8.39 0.68 -17.67
N TRP A 78 -7.64 -0.02 -18.52
CA TRP A 78 -7.51 -1.47 -18.46
C TRP A 78 -6.97 -1.95 -17.10
N LEU A 79 -5.96 -1.27 -16.55
CA LEU A 79 -5.39 -1.59 -15.24
C LEU A 79 -6.41 -1.37 -14.11
N LYS A 80 -7.22 -0.31 -14.17
CA LYS A 80 -8.31 -0.09 -13.20
C LYS A 80 -9.35 -1.20 -13.27
N ASP A 81 -9.80 -1.53 -14.47
CA ASP A 81 -10.85 -2.54 -14.67
C ASP A 81 -10.39 -3.97 -14.29
N ASN A 82 -9.07 -4.21 -14.27
CA ASN A 82 -8.48 -5.51 -13.95
C ASN A 82 -7.70 -5.51 -12.63
N ASN A 83 -7.88 -4.49 -11.78
CA ASN A 83 -7.20 -4.39 -10.49
C ASN A 83 -7.66 -5.52 -9.53
N PRO A 84 -6.78 -6.44 -9.11
CA PRO A 84 -7.15 -7.54 -8.22
C PRO A 84 -7.57 -7.06 -6.82
N ASN A 85 -7.16 -5.85 -6.42
CA ASN A 85 -7.45 -5.29 -5.10
C ASN A 85 -8.83 -4.63 -5.00
N ASP A 86 -9.52 -4.40 -6.13
CA ASP A 86 -10.85 -3.79 -6.13
C ASP A 86 -11.98 -4.82 -5.96
N LYS A 87 -11.65 -6.12 -5.87
CA LYS A 87 -12.64 -7.17 -5.60
C LYS A 87 -13.04 -7.15 -4.12
N ILE A 88 -14.18 -6.53 -3.85
CA ILE A 88 -14.88 -6.68 -2.57
C ILE A 88 -15.32 -8.15 -2.48
N PHE A 89 -14.85 -8.87 -1.46
CA PHE A 89 -15.42 -10.19 -1.13
C PHE A 89 -16.86 -9.94 -0.65
N GLU A 90 -17.85 -10.31 -1.46
CA GLU A 90 -19.26 -10.44 -1.03
C GLU A 90 -19.45 -11.64 -0.09
#